data_AF-A0A7V5V5T9-F1
#
_entry.id   AF-A0A7V5V5T9-F1
#
_cell.length_a   1.000
_cell.length_b   1.000
_cell.length_c   1.000
_cell.angle_alpha   90.00
_cell.angle_beta   90.00
_cell.angle_gamma   90.00
#
_symmetry.space_group_name_H-M   'P 1'
#
loop_
_entity.id
_entity.type
_entity.pdbx_description
1 polymer ?
#
loop_
_entity_poly.entity_id
_entity_poly.type
_entity_poly.pdbx_seq_one_letter_code
_entity_poly.pdbx_strand_id
1 'polypeptide(L)'
;MSFRYFPFQPADEKAMKNPAIQLFGNRLFSDQTVSEFLVEFLLVIFSPKRIGDCEPFETVFPTLKQIDYWDNEKLEYAPKARLNLKLFSFIGASRLDSRHQAHRNHYKTLLERLRQRIRTNSRDKDDVIRTIENLFLGFQGAGSGRTWCAQSFLPVSPSLLAGETIW
;
A
#
# COMPACT_ATOMS: atom_id res chain seq x y z
N MET A 1 16.43 -19.77 -13.91
CA MET A 1 15.70 -18.63 -13.35
C MET A 1 15.40 -18.89 -11.88
N SER A 2 15.98 -18.13 -10.97
CA SER A 2 15.50 -17.97 -9.59
C SER A 2 16.16 -16.73 -8.99
N PHE A 3 15.37 -15.71 -8.68
CA PHE A 3 15.79 -14.54 -7.90
C PHE A 3 15.39 -14.75 -6.45
N ARG A 4 16.23 -14.38 -5.47
CA ARG A 4 15.83 -14.27 -4.05
C ARG A 4 16.50 -13.08 -3.35
N TYR A 5 15.67 -12.13 -2.92
CA TYR A 5 15.94 -11.07 -1.94
C TYR A 5 15.06 -11.28 -0.69
N PHE A 6 15.23 -10.39 0.29
CA PHE A 6 14.91 -10.53 1.71
C PHE A 6 13.53 -11.13 2.11
N PRO A 7 13.51 -11.85 3.27
CA PRO A 7 14.66 -12.20 4.10
C PRO A 7 15.15 -13.60 3.75
N PHE A 8 16.39 -13.94 3.41
CA PHE A 8 17.70 -13.29 3.21
C PHE A 8 18.53 -14.35 2.46
N GLN A 9 19.34 -13.96 1.47
CA GLN A 9 20.59 -14.67 1.15
C GLN A 9 21.63 -13.62 0.70
N PRO A 10 22.83 -13.59 1.30
CA PRO A 10 23.80 -12.51 1.12
C PRO A 10 24.73 -12.82 -0.05
N ALA A 11 24.95 -11.83 -0.93
CA ALA A 11 26.11 -11.86 -1.83
C ALA A 11 26.68 -10.47 -2.14
N ASP A 12 25.91 -9.38 -2.01
CA ASP A 12 26.41 -8.05 -2.38
C ASP A 12 26.68 -7.14 -1.17
N GLU A 13 27.92 -7.19 -0.68
CA GLU A 13 28.45 -6.35 0.42
C GLU A 13 28.29 -4.83 0.19
N LYS A 14 28.16 -4.38 -1.05
CA LYS A 14 28.04 -2.94 -1.38
C LYS A 14 26.63 -2.38 -1.19
N ALA A 15 25.58 -3.14 -1.54
CA ALA A 15 24.19 -2.71 -1.34
C ALA A 15 23.83 -2.65 0.15
N MET A 16 24.43 -3.54 0.95
CA MET A 16 24.24 -3.57 2.40
C MET A 16 24.84 -2.37 3.14
N LYS A 17 25.70 -1.52 2.55
CA LYS A 17 26.23 -0.33 3.25
C LYS A 17 25.30 0.88 3.20
N ASN A 18 24.24 0.86 2.39
CA ASN A 18 23.32 2.00 2.31
C ASN A 18 22.35 1.96 3.49
N PRO A 19 22.42 2.92 4.44
CA PRO A 19 21.54 2.93 5.60
C PRO A 19 20.06 3.03 5.21
N ALA A 20 19.74 3.66 4.08
CA ALA A 20 18.37 3.74 3.58
C ALA A 20 17.85 2.36 3.14
N ILE A 21 18.69 1.52 2.52
CA ILE A 21 18.31 0.15 2.12
C ILE A 21 18.18 -0.74 3.37
N GLN A 22 19.04 -0.57 4.37
CA GLN A 22 18.95 -1.30 5.63
C GLN A 22 17.67 -0.95 6.41
N LEU A 23 17.29 0.33 6.45
CA LEU A 23 16.15 0.82 7.23
C LEU A 23 14.81 0.69 6.49
N PHE A 24 14.79 0.90 5.17
CA PHE A 24 13.56 1.01 4.38
C PHE A 24 13.42 -0.09 3.31
N GLY A 25 14.43 -0.95 3.12
CA GLY A 25 14.47 -1.93 2.03
C GLY A 25 14.59 -1.28 0.65
N ASN A 26 14.26 -2.01 -0.41
CA ASN A 26 14.26 -1.52 -1.80
C ASN A 26 13.03 -0.66 -2.15
N ARG A 27 12.34 -0.07 -1.15
CA ARG A 27 11.15 0.77 -1.38
C ARG A 27 11.49 2.19 -1.79
N LEU A 28 12.66 2.69 -1.38
CA LEU A 28 13.11 4.05 -1.65
C LEU A 28 14.26 4.02 -2.65
N PHE A 29 14.09 4.62 -3.84
CA PHE A 29 15.11 4.65 -4.88
C PHE A 29 15.05 5.94 -5.70
N SER A 30 16.15 6.27 -6.38
CA SER A 30 16.38 7.59 -7.02
C SER A 30 15.37 7.98 -8.08
N ASP A 31 14.79 6.98 -8.76
CA ASP A 31 13.95 7.20 -9.94
C ASP A 31 12.47 7.39 -9.58
N GLN A 32 12.13 7.34 -8.28
CA GLN A 32 10.79 7.63 -7.81
C GLN A 32 10.43 9.10 -8.03
N THR A 33 9.21 9.33 -8.50
CA THR A 33 8.62 10.66 -8.42
C THR A 33 8.46 11.08 -6.95
N VAL A 34 8.38 12.38 -6.70
CA VAL A 34 8.17 12.93 -5.35
C VAL A 34 6.94 12.31 -4.67
N SER A 35 5.87 12.08 -5.43
CA SER A 35 4.65 11.45 -4.91
C SER A 35 4.83 9.98 -4.56
N GLU A 36 5.56 9.20 -5.37
CA GLU A 36 5.88 7.80 -5.06
C GLU A 36 6.73 7.70 -3.81
N PHE A 37 7.79 8.51 -3.74
CA PHE A 37 8.67 8.57 -2.58
C PHE A 37 7.89 8.92 -1.30
N LEU A 38 7.05 9.95 -1.35
CA LEU A 38 6.25 10.37 -0.20
C LEU A 38 5.28 9.28 0.26
N VAL A 39 4.60 8.61 -0.66
CA VAL A 39 3.68 7.52 -0.31
C VAL A 39 4.43 6.35 0.33
N GLU A 40 5.53 5.89 -0.28
CA GLU A 40 6.31 4.77 0.26
C GLU A 40 6.94 5.10 1.62
N PHE A 41 7.44 6.33 1.79
CA PHE A 41 7.97 6.80 3.07
C PHE A 41 6.91 6.80 4.17
N LEU A 42 5.74 7.41 3.91
CA LEU A 42 4.64 7.45 4.88
C LEU A 42 4.08 6.05 5.16
N LEU A 43 4.07 5.18 4.15
CA LEU A 43 3.63 3.80 4.30
C LEU A 43 4.52 3.00 5.26
N VAL A 44 5.85 3.20 5.23
CA VAL A 44 6.73 2.61 6.25
C VAL A 44 6.44 3.22 7.62
N ILE A 45 6.36 4.54 7.72
CA ILE A 45 6.13 5.26 8.98
C ILE A 45 4.86 4.80 9.69
N PHE A 46 3.75 4.70 8.97
CA PHE A 46 2.44 4.37 9.53
C PHE A 46 2.10 2.87 9.48
N SER A 47 3.06 2.02 9.13
CA SER A 47 2.88 0.57 9.20
C SER A 47 3.22 0.03 10.59
N PRO A 48 2.52 -1.02 11.07
CA PRO A 48 2.94 -1.78 12.23
C PRO A 48 4.35 -2.32 12.02
N LYS A 49 5.18 -2.21 13.04
CA LYS A 49 6.58 -2.64 13.04
C LYS A 49 6.79 -3.71 14.10
N ARG A 50 7.81 -4.53 13.91
CA ARG A 50 8.23 -5.57 14.86
C ARG A 50 9.74 -5.67 14.85
N ILE A 51 10.34 -5.89 16.02
CA ILE A 51 11.76 -6.19 16.15
C ILE A 51 11.88 -7.63 16.63
N GLY A 52 12.50 -8.51 15.83
CA GLY A 52 12.61 -9.94 16.14
C GLY A 52 11.25 -10.58 16.44
N ASP A 53 11.16 -11.33 17.53
CA ASP A 53 9.92 -11.97 18.00
C ASP A 53 9.13 -11.14 19.02
N CYS A 54 9.42 -9.84 19.16
CA CYS A 54 8.67 -8.96 20.06
C CYS A 54 7.25 -8.68 19.54
N GLU A 55 6.39 -8.16 20.43
CA GLU A 55 5.08 -7.68 20.05
C GLU A 55 5.15 -6.51 19.05
N PRO A 56 4.25 -6.44 18.05
CA PRO A 56 4.22 -5.33 17.12
C PRO A 56 3.92 -3.98 17.80
N PHE A 57 4.48 -2.92 17.26
CA PHE A 57 4.26 -1.54 17.71
C PHE A 57 3.86 -0.63 16.54
N GLU A 58 3.08 0.40 16.83
CA GLU A 58 2.55 1.34 15.84
C GLU A 58 3.26 2.70 15.86
N THR A 59 4.22 2.92 16.77
CA THR A 59 4.99 4.16 16.80
C THR A 59 5.85 4.30 15.53
N VAL A 60 6.13 5.55 15.17
CA VAL A 60 6.96 5.89 14.01
C VAL A 60 8.35 5.29 14.15
N PHE A 61 8.91 5.43 15.35
CA PHE A 61 10.21 4.90 15.75
C PHE A 61 10.08 3.94 16.93
N PRO A 62 11.02 3.01 17.11
CA PRO A 62 11.14 2.24 18.34
C PRO A 62 11.28 3.18 19.54
N THR A 63 10.71 2.79 20.68
CA THR A 63 10.89 3.49 21.96
C THR A 63 12.34 3.38 22.44
N LEU A 64 12.78 4.31 23.30
CA LEU A 64 14.13 4.24 23.89
C LEU A 64 14.41 2.90 24.56
N LYS A 65 13.42 2.34 25.27
CA LYS A 65 13.54 1.00 25.87
C LYS A 65 13.80 -0.07 24.81
N GLN A 66 13.09 -0.05 23.69
CA GLN A 66 13.30 -1.02 22.62
C GLN A 66 14.69 -0.88 21.99
N ILE A 67 15.24 0.34 21.92
CA ILE A 67 16.59 0.61 21.43
C ILE A 67 17.65 0.10 22.41
N ASP A 68 17.47 0.35 23.71
CA ASP A 68 18.42 -0.06 24.76
C ASP A 68 18.57 -1.60 24.84
N TYR A 69 17.48 -2.34 24.59
CA TYR A 69 17.46 -3.81 24.59
C TYR A 69 17.55 -4.42 23.18
N TRP A 70 17.89 -3.63 22.16
CA TRP A 70 17.93 -4.12 20.78
C TRP A 70 19.17 -4.98 20.53
N ASP A 71 18.98 -6.30 20.49
CA ASP A 71 20.06 -7.27 20.25
C ASP A 71 20.31 -7.54 18.76
N ASN A 72 20.55 -6.49 17.96
CA ASN A 72 20.76 -6.57 16.50
C ASN A 72 19.69 -7.35 15.71
N GLU A 73 18.50 -7.53 16.30
CA GLU A 73 17.37 -8.20 15.69
C GLU A 73 16.80 -7.45 14.48
N LYS A 74 16.10 -8.18 13.61
CA LYS A 74 15.53 -7.57 12.39
C LYS A 74 14.34 -6.67 12.72
N LEU A 75 14.36 -5.44 12.19
CA LEU A 75 13.18 -4.57 12.14
C LEU A 75 12.36 -4.92 10.90
N GLU A 76 11.12 -5.35 11.12
CA GLU A 76 10.14 -5.67 10.09
C GLU A 76 8.99 -4.67 10.13
N TYR A 77 8.32 -4.49 9.00
CA TYR A 77 7.15 -3.62 8.89
C TYR A 77 6.10 -4.25 7.96
N ALA A 78 4.82 -4.06 8.28
CA ALA A 78 3.71 -4.75 7.62
C ALA A 78 2.68 -3.76 7.03
N PRO A 79 2.99 -3.11 5.89
CA PRO A 79 2.11 -2.11 5.32
C PRO A 79 0.88 -2.76 4.68
N LYS A 80 -0.26 -2.08 4.76
CA LYS A 80 -1.53 -2.56 4.19
C LYS A 80 -1.62 -2.21 2.70
N ALA A 81 -1.79 -3.22 1.84
CA ALA A 81 -2.00 -3.01 0.40
C ALA A 81 -3.38 -2.41 0.05
N ARG A 82 -4.38 -2.59 0.93
CA ARG A 82 -5.76 -2.08 0.76
C ARG A 82 -6.38 -2.39 -0.61
N LEU A 83 -6.17 -3.62 -1.11
CA LEU A 83 -6.57 -4.02 -2.46
C LEU A 83 -8.04 -3.78 -2.76
N ASN A 84 -8.96 -4.03 -1.83
CA ASN A 84 -10.39 -3.79 -2.08
C ASN A 84 -10.73 -2.31 -2.29
N LEU A 85 -10.06 -1.43 -1.55
CA LEU A 85 -10.22 0.02 -1.71
C LEU A 85 -9.62 0.48 -3.04
N LYS A 86 -8.42 0.00 -3.39
CA LYS A 86 -7.78 0.28 -4.68
C LYS A 86 -8.62 -0.25 -5.85
N LEU A 87 -9.13 -1.47 -5.73
CA LEU A 87 -9.98 -2.09 -6.74
C LEU A 87 -11.25 -1.26 -6.95
N PHE A 88 -11.94 -0.89 -5.87
CA PHE A 88 -13.12 -0.03 -5.92
C PHE A 88 -12.83 1.34 -6.56
N SER A 89 -11.68 1.94 -6.25
CA SER A 89 -11.40 3.33 -6.65
C SER A 89 -10.78 3.45 -8.06
N PHE A 90 -9.98 2.48 -8.48
CA PHE A 90 -9.13 2.60 -9.67
C PHE A 90 -9.50 1.69 -10.83
N ILE A 91 -10.31 0.64 -10.62
CA ILE A 91 -10.63 -0.28 -11.73
C ILE A 91 -11.39 0.43 -12.85
N GLY A 92 -12.31 1.35 -12.52
CA GLY A 92 -13.08 2.12 -13.49
C GLY A 92 -12.21 3.02 -14.39
N ALA A 93 -11.07 3.49 -13.87
CA ALA A 93 -10.12 4.34 -14.59
C ALA A 93 -8.93 3.56 -15.20
N SER A 94 -8.73 2.29 -14.81
CA SER A 94 -7.65 1.44 -15.34
C SER A 94 -7.85 1.07 -16.81
N ARG A 95 -6.77 0.77 -17.53
CA ARG A 95 -6.83 0.39 -18.97
C ARG A 95 -7.68 -0.89 -19.15
N LEU A 96 -8.53 -0.96 -20.19
CA LEU A 96 -9.50 -2.06 -20.36
C LEU A 96 -8.86 -3.45 -20.46
N ASP A 97 -7.70 -3.50 -21.12
CA ASP A 97 -6.81 -4.67 -21.27
C ASP A 97 -6.23 -5.16 -19.94
N SER A 98 -6.02 -4.25 -18.97
CA SER A 98 -5.55 -4.60 -17.63
C SER A 98 -6.63 -5.17 -16.69
N ARG A 99 -7.90 -5.18 -17.12
CA ARG A 99 -9.04 -5.61 -16.29
C ARG A 99 -9.34 -7.10 -16.46
N HIS A 100 -8.53 -7.95 -15.85
CA HIS A 100 -8.77 -9.40 -15.80
C HIS A 100 -10.16 -9.74 -15.23
N GLN A 101 -10.78 -10.82 -15.72
CA GLN A 101 -12.15 -11.22 -15.35
C GLN A 101 -12.30 -11.43 -13.83
N ALA A 102 -11.28 -11.94 -13.17
CA ALA A 102 -11.26 -12.11 -11.71
C ALA A 102 -11.46 -10.76 -10.97
N HIS A 103 -10.81 -9.69 -11.43
CA HIS A 103 -10.95 -8.35 -10.83
C HIS A 103 -12.33 -7.76 -11.09
N ARG A 104 -12.89 -7.98 -12.30
CA ARG A 104 -14.26 -7.55 -12.63
C ARG A 104 -15.28 -8.23 -11.72
N ASN A 105 -15.13 -9.53 -11.49
CA ASN A 105 -16.01 -10.28 -10.60
C ASN A 105 -15.88 -9.79 -9.15
N HIS A 106 -14.66 -9.60 -8.65
CA HIS A 106 -14.44 -9.09 -7.30
C HIS A 106 -15.00 -7.67 -7.16
N TYR A 107 -14.80 -6.79 -8.13
CA TYR A 107 -15.37 -5.45 -8.11
C TYR A 107 -16.90 -5.48 -8.02
N LYS A 108 -17.59 -6.33 -8.80
CA LYS A 108 -19.05 -6.53 -8.66
C LYS A 108 -19.45 -6.94 -7.25
N THR A 109 -18.73 -7.90 -6.65
CA THR A 109 -18.98 -8.31 -5.26
C THR A 109 -18.77 -7.17 -4.26
N LEU A 110 -17.78 -6.29 -4.48
CA LEU A 110 -17.58 -5.11 -3.62
C LEU A 110 -18.75 -4.13 -3.74
N LEU A 111 -19.22 -3.86 -4.95
CA LEU A 111 -20.37 -2.96 -5.18
C LEU A 111 -21.64 -3.50 -4.50
N GLU A 112 -21.92 -4.79 -4.65
CA GLU A 112 -23.07 -5.44 -3.99
C GLU A 112 -23.00 -5.33 -2.46
N ARG A 113 -21.83 -5.62 -1.88
CA ARG A 113 -21.61 -5.48 -0.43
C ARG A 113 -21.78 -4.04 0.05
N LEU A 114 -21.30 -3.07 -0.72
CA LEU A 114 -21.46 -1.65 -0.41
C LEU A 114 -22.94 -1.23 -0.49
N ARG A 115 -23.65 -1.64 -1.54
CA ARG A 115 -25.09 -1.38 -1.74
C ARG A 115 -25.96 -1.91 -0.60
N GLN A 116 -25.63 -3.09 -0.07
CA GLN A 116 -26.32 -3.68 1.09
C GLN A 116 -26.06 -2.91 2.38
N ARG A 117 -24.87 -2.32 2.56
CA ARG A 117 -24.47 -1.64 3.80
C ARG A 117 -24.76 -0.15 3.81
N ILE A 118 -24.86 0.49 2.65
CA ILE A 118 -25.09 1.93 2.56
C ILE A 118 -26.53 2.28 2.99
N ARG A 119 -26.63 3.20 3.95
CA ARG A 119 -27.87 3.81 4.41
C ARG A 119 -27.92 5.22 3.84
N THR A 120 -28.91 5.50 3.01
CA THR A 120 -29.08 6.78 2.34
C THR A 120 -30.57 7.06 2.17
N ASN A 121 -30.93 8.34 2.21
CA ASN A 121 -32.29 8.80 1.89
C ASN A 121 -32.49 9.00 0.37
N SER A 122 -31.40 8.87 -0.41
CA SER A 122 -31.47 8.89 -1.87
C SER A 122 -32.32 7.71 -2.38
N ARG A 123 -33.15 7.98 -3.39
CA ARG A 123 -33.90 6.93 -4.10
C ARG A 123 -32.96 6.04 -4.93
N ASP A 124 -31.82 6.58 -5.35
CA ASP A 124 -30.81 5.85 -6.11
C ASP A 124 -29.55 5.63 -5.25
N LYS A 125 -29.30 4.37 -4.89
CA LYS A 125 -28.08 3.96 -4.17
C LYS A 125 -26.88 3.84 -5.11
N ASP A 126 -27.10 3.52 -6.37
CA ASP A 126 -26.03 3.31 -7.35
C ASP A 126 -25.38 4.65 -7.69
N ASP A 127 -26.16 5.74 -7.77
CA ASP A 127 -25.64 7.11 -7.89
C ASP A 127 -24.76 7.51 -6.70
N VAL A 128 -25.16 7.14 -5.47
CA VAL A 128 -24.35 7.42 -4.27
C VAL A 128 -23.05 6.65 -4.32
N ILE A 129 -23.09 5.36 -4.68
CA ILE A 129 -21.90 4.52 -4.80
C ILE A 129 -20.95 5.07 -5.86
N ARG A 130 -21.46 5.46 -7.02
CA ARG A 130 -20.68 6.08 -8.09
C ARG A 130 -20.06 7.40 -7.67
N THR A 131 -20.78 8.20 -6.89
CA THR A 131 -20.25 9.45 -6.32
C THR A 131 -19.08 9.18 -5.38
N ILE A 132 -19.20 8.15 -4.53
CA ILE A 132 -18.11 7.71 -3.63
C ILE A 132 -16.92 7.19 -4.44
N GLU A 133 -17.15 6.37 -5.47
CA GLU A 133 -16.10 5.90 -6.37
C GLU A 133 -15.34 7.06 -7.03
N ASN A 134 -16.07 8.04 -7.58
CA ASN A 134 -15.48 9.23 -8.17
C ASN A 134 -14.70 10.08 -7.15
N LEU A 135 -15.19 10.17 -5.91
CA LEU A 135 -14.49 10.85 -4.83
C LEU A 135 -13.13 10.18 -4.56
N PHE A 136 -13.10 8.86 -4.41
CA PHE A 136 -11.84 8.13 -4.18
C PHE A 136 -10.91 8.16 -5.40
N LEU A 137 -11.47 8.13 -6.62
CA LEU A 137 -10.70 8.34 -7.84
C LEU A 137 -10.07 9.74 -7.88
N GLY A 138 -10.74 10.76 -7.34
CA GLY A 138 -10.18 12.11 -7.18
C GLY A 138 -8.95 12.18 -6.26
N PHE A 139 -8.75 11.17 -5.41
CA PHE A 139 -7.53 11.01 -4.61
C PHE A 139 -6.47 10.14 -5.29
N GLN A 140 -6.57 9.91 -6.61
CA GLN A 140 -5.51 9.24 -7.36
C GLN A 140 -4.20 10.03 -7.24
N GLY A 141 -3.16 9.35 -6.80
CA GLY A 141 -1.80 9.86 -6.71
C GLY A 141 -0.93 9.29 -7.83
N ALA A 142 0.18 8.68 -7.44
CA ALA A 142 1.14 8.13 -8.39
C ALA A 142 0.65 6.85 -9.11
N GLY A 143 1.31 6.55 -10.23
CA GLY A 143 1.06 5.33 -11.01
C GLY A 143 -0.07 5.46 -12.04
N SER A 144 -0.50 6.68 -12.39
CA SER A 144 -1.48 6.89 -13.47
C SER A 144 -1.03 6.17 -14.75
N GLY A 145 -1.97 5.46 -15.39
CA GLY A 145 -1.69 4.62 -16.56
C GLY A 145 -1.18 3.20 -16.26
N ARG A 146 -0.82 2.87 -15.01
CA ARG A 146 -0.51 1.49 -14.58
C ARG A 146 -1.79 0.71 -14.25
N THR A 147 -1.65 -0.59 -13.98
CA THR A 147 -2.72 -1.45 -13.47
C THR A 147 -3.31 -0.87 -12.18
N TRP A 148 -4.58 -1.13 -11.90
CA TRP A 148 -5.29 -0.59 -10.73
C TRP A 148 -4.58 -0.91 -9.39
N CYS A 149 -3.92 -2.07 -9.30
CA CYS A 149 -3.19 -2.49 -8.10
C CYS A 149 -1.81 -1.83 -7.96
N ALA A 150 -1.27 -1.26 -9.02
CA ALA A 150 -0.01 -0.52 -8.99
C ALA A 150 -0.20 0.98 -8.68
N GLN A 151 -1.43 1.49 -8.75
CA GLN A 151 -1.75 2.89 -8.46
C GLN A 151 -1.79 3.16 -6.96
N SER A 152 -1.42 4.37 -6.54
CA SER A 152 -1.44 4.80 -5.15
C SER A 152 -2.37 5.99 -4.95
N PHE A 153 -2.95 6.12 -3.76
CA PHE A 153 -3.70 7.33 -3.40
C PHE A 153 -2.74 8.45 -3.02
N LEU A 154 -3.22 9.70 -3.08
CA LEU A 154 -2.59 10.81 -2.37
C LEU A 154 -2.59 10.53 -0.85
N PRO A 155 -1.47 10.75 -0.15
CA PRO A 155 -1.33 10.38 1.24
C PRO A 155 -1.97 11.42 2.19
N VAL A 156 -3.26 11.73 1.99
CA VAL A 156 -4.00 12.71 2.81
C VAL A 156 -4.46 12.14 4.15
N SER A 157 -4.47 10.82 4.31
CA SER A 157 -4.73 10.15 5.59
C SER A 157 -4.06 8.76 5.66
N PRO A 158 -3.79 8.22 6.87
CA PRO A 158 -3.26 6.85 7.03
C PRO A 158 -4.16 5.77 6.41
N SER A 159 -5.48 6.02 6.34
CA SER A 159 -6.45 5.12 5.73
C SER A 159 -6.36 5.04 4.21
N LEU A 160 -5.72 6.02 3.57
CA LEU A 160 -5.45 6.06 2.14
C LEU A 160 -4.03 5.61 1.78
N LEU A 161 -3.15 5.42 2.77
CA LEU A 161 -1.84 4.81 2.54
C LEU A 161 -2.02 3.35 2.12
N ALA A 162 -1.70 3.06 0.87
CA ALA A 162 -1.84 1.75 0.26
C ALA A 162 -0.60 1.47 -0.60
N GLY A 163 0.05 0.34 -0.35
CA GLY A 163 1.29 -0.01 -1.05
C GLY A 163 1.07 -0.34 -2.52
N GLU A 164 2.07 -0.09 -3.35
CA GLU A 164 2.13 -0.65 -4.69
C GLU A 164 2.11 -2.19 -4.61
N THR A 165 1.32 -2.84 -5.46
CA THR A 165 1.22 -4.30 -5.48
C THR A 165 1.20 -4.76 -6.92
N ILE A 166 1.93 -5.85 -7.21
CA ILE A 166 1.95 -6.50 -8.52
C ILE A 166 0.96 -7.66 -8.47
N TRP A 167 0.27 -7.89 -9.59
CA TRP A 167 -0.59 -9.07 -9.81
C TRP A 167 0.00 -9.90 -10.93
#